data_AF-A0A4R8M6C3-F1
#
_entry.id   AF-A0A4R8M6C3-F1
#
_cell.length_a   1.000
_cell.length_b   1.000
_cell.length_c   1.000
_cell.angle_alpha   90.00
_cell.angle_beta   90.00
_cell.angle_gamma   90.00
#
_symmetry.space_group_name_H-M   'P 1'
#
loop_
_entity.id
_entity.type
_entity.pdbx_description
1 polymer ?
#
loop_
_entity_poly.entity_id
_entity_poly.type
_entity_poly.pdbx_seq_one_letter_code
_entity_poly.pdbx_strand_id
1 'polypeptide(L)'
;MECVLRTEFRLRDHGVWVPAEVLDLSVAGMKVRFDPFFRGKTLPPERFEWAECTFRFPVNGSFFQIEGCFLRVYQREAGRFTAGVEFSDPSPEQQFKLVELYGIFRRKSADIP
;
A
#
# COMPACT_ATOMS: atom_id res chain seq x y z
N MET A 1 17.96 2.61 8.51
CA MET A 1 16.55 2.96 8.77
C MET A 1 15.85 2.83 7.41
N GLU A 2 14.97 1.85 7.23
CA GLU A 2 14.36 1.56 5.92
C GLU A 2 13.52 2.75 5.45
N CYS A 3 13.74 3.18 4.22
CA CYS A 3 13.04 4.31 3.63
C CYS A 3 11.65 3.86 3.17
N VAL A 4 10.61 4.35 3.82
CA VAL A 4 9.26 3.82 3.57
C VAL A 4 8.35 4.93 3.06
N LEU A 5 7.99 4.85 1.78
CA LEU A 5 6.80 5.53 1.28
C LEU A 5 5.60 4.97 2.06
N ARG A 6 4.87 5.83 2.77
CA ARG A 6 3.71 5.41 3.55
C ARG A 6 2.45 5.49 2.69
N THR A 7 1.56 4.53 2.91
CA THR A 7 0.22 4.52 2.35
C THR A 7 -0.77 4.12 3.44
N GLU A 8 -2.05 4.35 3.20
CA GLU A 8 -3.11 3.77 4.01
C GLU A 8 -4.08 3.05 3.09
N PHE A 9 -4.63 1.93 3.55
CA PHE A 9 -5.61 1.18 2.79
C PHE A 9 -6.90 1.02 3.57
N ARG A 10 -8.00 0.85 2.85
CA ARG A 10 -9.32 0.60 3.42
C ARG A 10 -9.96 -0.54 2.64
N LEU A 11 -10.27 -1.63 3.33
CA LEU A 11 -11.02 -2.73 2.73
C LEU A 11 -12.43 -2.25 2.38
N ARG A 12 -13.01 -2.72 1.28
CA ARG A 12 -14.37 -2.33 0.87
C ARG A 12 -15.43 -2.63 1.92
N ASP A 13 -15.27 -3.73 2.65
CA ASP A 13 -16.14 -4.21 3.74
C ASP A 13 -15.80 -3.59 5.11
N HIS A 14 -14.74 -2.78 5.20
CA HIS A 14 -14.22 -2.26 6.46
C HIS A 14 -13.91 -0.76 6.34
N GLY A 15 -14.76 0.08 6.93
CA GLY A 15 -14.73 1.54 6.76
C GLY A 15 -13.52 2.30 7.35
N VAL A 16 -12.45 1.63 7.77
CA VAL A 16 -11.31 2.27 8.43
C VAL A 16 -10.03 2.16 7.62
N TRP A 17 -9.28 3.26 7.58
CA TRP A 17 -7.93 3.33 7.00
C TRP A 17 -6.91 2.66 7.92
N VAL A 18 -6.19 1.70 7.37
CA VAL A 18 -5.12 0.94 8.01
C VAL A 18 -3.78 1.42 7.44
N PRO A 19 -2.82 1.81 8.29
CA PRO A 19 -1.51 2.26 7.83
C PRO A 19 -0.69 1.10 7.24
N ALA A 20 0.04 1.40 6.17
CA ALA A 20 0.95 0.46 5.53
C ALA A 20 2.22 1.14 5.00
N GLU A 21 3.24 0.32 4.87
CA GLU A 21 4.58 0.63 4.40
C GLU A 21 4.72 0.11 2.97
N VAL A 22 5.03 0.97 2.01
CA VAL A 22 5.28 0.54 0.62
C VAL A 22 6.74 0.12 0.51
N LEU A 23 6.95 -1.15 0.16
CA LEU A 23 8.27 -1.77 0.00
C LEU A 23 8.75 -1.74 -1.46
N ASP A 24 7.81 -1.73 -2.41
CA ASP A 24 8.08 -1.63 -3.84
C ASP A 24 6.85 -1.05 -4.54
N LEU A 25 7.03 -0.32 -5.63
CA LEU A 25 5.97 0.40 -6.33
C LEU A 25 6.21 0.35 -7.84
N SER A 26 5.14 0.13 -8.59
CA SER A 26 5.10 0.25 -10.04
C SER A 26 3.79 0.91 -10.48
N VAL A 27 3.59 1.08 -11.78
CA VAL A 27 2.31 1.54 -12.34
C VAL A 27 1.20 0.48 -12.27
N ALA A 28 1.56 -0.80 -12.18
CA ALA A 28 0.60 -1.92 -12.16
C ALA A 28 0.20 -2.34 -10.75
N GLY A 29 1.03 -2.03 -9.75
CA GLY A 29 0.82 -2.52 -8.40
C GLY A 29 1.96 -2.16 -7.46
N MET A 30 1.87 -2.69 -6.24
CA MET A 30 2.84 -2.42 -5.20
C MET A 30 3.01 -3.59 -4.23
N LYS A 31 4.13 -3.55 -3.51
CA LYS A 31 4.43 -4.42 -2.39
C LYS A 31 4.22 -3.62 -1.10
N VAL A 32 3.40 -4.14 -0.18
CA VAL A 32 3.14 -3.44 1.09
C VAL A 32 3.36 -4.31 2.31
N ARG A 33 3.79 -3.68 3.40
CA ARG A 33 3.91 -4.27 4.74
C ARG A 33 3.00 -3.52 5.70
N PHE A 34 2.25 -4.22 6.54
CA PHE A 34 1.33 -3.59 7.49
C PHE A 34 1.15 -4.42 8.76
N ASP A 35 0.64 -3.77 9.79
CA ASP A 35 0.24 -4.43 11.04
C ASP A 35 -1.21 -4.96 10.91
N PRO A 36 -1.46 -6.27 10.98
CA PRO A 36 -2.80 -6.84 10.98
C PRO A 36 -3.55 -6.58 12.29
N PHE A 37 -2.87 -6.16 13.36
CA PHE A 37 -3.51 -5.70 14.59
C PHE A 37 -4.00 -4.28 14.41
N PHE A 38 -5.32 -4.13 14.38
CA PHE A 38 -5.95 -2.84 14.17
C PHE A 38 -7.15 -2.67 15.12
N ARG A 39 -7.16 -1.56 15.86
CA ARG A 39 -8.22 -1.21 16.85
C ARG A 39 -8.57 -2.35 17.83
N GLY A 40 -7.56 -3.02 18.37
CA GLY A 40 -7.78 -4.07 19.37
C GLY A 40 -8.15 -5.44 18.80
N LYS A 41 -8.15 -5.61 17.47
CA LYS A 41 -8.42 -6.88 16.79
C LYS A 41 -7.31 -7.21 15.82
N THR A 42 -6.84 -8.46 15.85
CA THR A 42 -5.95 -8.99 14.81
C THR A 42 -6.79 -9.54 13.67
N LEU A 43 -6.62 -8.98 12.47
CA LEU A 43 -7.28 -9.48 11.28
C LEU A 43 -6.54 -10.69 10.72
N PRO A 44 -7.23 -11.79 10.37
CA PRO A 44 -6.59 -12.97 9.84
C PRO A 44 -6.12 -12.74 8.38
N PRO A 45 -5.02 -13.36 7.93
CA PRO A 45 -4.48 -13.23 6.58
C PRO A 45 -5.52 -13.44 5.47
N GLU A 46 -6.41 -14.41 5.67
CA GLU A 46 -7.46 -14.83 4.72
C GLU A 46 -8.46 -13.69 4.43
N ARG A 47 -8.53 -12.68 5.32
CA ARG A 47 -9.35 -11.49 5.10
C ARG A 47 -8.75 -10.55 4.06
N PHE A 48 -7.44 -10.63 3.83
CA PHE A 48 -6.73 -9.77 2.90
C PHE A 48 -6.51 -10.43 1.54
N GLU A 49 -6.47 -11.76 1.46
CA GLU A 49 -6.27 -12.44 0.17
C GLU A 49 -7.44 -12.13 -0.78
N TRP A 50 -7.12 -11.60 -1.96
CA TRP A 50 -8.11 -11.17 -2.98
C TRP A 50 -9.06 -10.06 -2.52
N ALA A 51 -8.71 -9.33 -1.47
CA ALA A 51 -9.56 -8.27 -0.94
C ALA A 51 -9.45 -6.98 -1.76
N GLU A 52 -10.59 -6.49 -2.25
CA GLU A 52 -10.69 -5.18 -2.89
C GLU A 52 -10.56 -4.05 -1.86
N CYS A 53 -9.73 -3.07 -2.19
CA CYS A 53 -9.32 -2.00 -1.31
C CYS A 53 -9.21 -0.67 -2.04
N THR A 54 -9.43 0.40 -1.30
CA THR A 54 -8.96 1.72 -1.69
C THR A 54 -7.65 2.01 -0.97
N PHE A 55 -6.65 2.49 -1.70
CA PHE A 55 -5.39 2.98 -1.15
C PHE A 55 -5.34 4.50 -1.24
N ARG A 56 -4.71 5.15 -0.27
CA ARG A 56 -4.44 6.59 -0.31
C ARG A 56 -2.99 6.89 0.05
N PHE A 57 -2.38 7.73 -0.76
CA PHE A 57 -1.02 8.21 -0.58
C PHE A 57 -1.05 9.70 -0.24
N PRO A 58 -0.37 10.15 0.82
CA PRO A 58 -0.23 11.57 1.10
C PRO A 58 0.73 12.19 0.07
N VAL A 59 0.23 13.15 -0.72
CA VAL A 59 1.00 13.87 -1.76
C VAL A 59 0.68 15.35 -1.69
N ASN A 60 1.71 16.19 -1.46
CA ASN A 60 1.62 17.65 -1.51
C ASN A 60 0.44 18.28 -0.73
N GLY A 61 0.19 17.81 0.50
CA GLY A 61 -0.90 18.33 1.34
C GLY A 61 -2.31 17.82 0.97
N SER A 62 -2.40 16.90 0.00
CA SER A 62 -3.63 16.20 -0.38
C SER A 62 -3.42 14.69 -0.39
N PHE A 63 -4.43 13.93 -0.82
CA PHE A 63 -4.36 12.49 -1.00
C PHE A 63 -4.54 12.09 -2.46
N PHE A 64 -3.63 11.26 -2.96
CA PHE A 64 -3.85 10.48 -4.18
C PHE A 64 -4.52 9.17 -3.80
N GLN A 65 -5.70 8.89 -4.36
CA GLN A 65 -6.43 7.65 -4.12
C GLN A 65 -6.43 6.76 -5.36
N ILE A 66 -6.34 5.45 -5.13
CA ILE A 66 -6.37 4.42 -6.17
C ILE A 66 -7.03 3.16 -5.62
N GLU A 67 -7.81 2.49 -6.46
CA GLU A 67 -8.38 1.18 -6.13
C GLU A 67 -7.41 0.06 -6.49
N GLY A 68 -7.47 -1.03 -5.74
CA GLY A 68 -6.66 -2.20 -6.02
C GLY A 68 -7.17 -3.43 -5.29
N CYS A 69 -6.58 -4.56 -5.64
CA CYS A 69 -6.86 -5.86 -5.05
C CYS A 69 -5.59 -6.37 -4.38
N PHE A 70 -5.69 -6.75 -3.10
CA PHE A 70 -4.64 -7.56 -2.50
C PHE A 70 -4.59 -8.92 -3.20
N LEU A 71 -3.40 -9.41 -3.52
CA LEU A 71 -3.25 -10.73 -4.15
C LEU A 71 -3.19 -11.83 -3.07
N ARG A 72 -2.03 -11.96 -2.43
CA ARG A 72 -1.79 -12.92 -1.34
C ARG A 72 -0.85 -12.33 -0.31
N VAL A 73 -1.05 -12.70 0.96
CA VAL A 73 -0.07 -12.45 2.03
C VAL A 73 1.01 -13.52 1.96
N TYR A 74 2.22 -13.16 1.51
CA TYR A 74 3.31 -14.12 1.32
C TYR A 74 4.34 -14.14 2.46
N GLN A 75 4.35 -13.15 3.35
CA GLN A 75 5.29 -13.12 4.49
C GLN A 75 4.62 -12.64 5.77
N ARG A 76 4.97 -13.29 6.87
CA ARG A 76 4.48 -13.02 8.23
C ARG A 76 5.70 -12.94 9.15
N GLU A 77 6.10 -11.74 9.56
CA GLU A 77 7.28 -11.53 10.40
C GLU A 77 6.96 -10.58 11.54
N ALA A 78 7.34 -10.97 12.76
CA ALA A 78 7.20 -10.13 13.96
C ALA A 78 5.78 -9.52 14.13
N GLY A 79 4.74 -10.26 13.76
CA GLY A 79 3.36 -9.79 13.83
C GLY A 79 2.91 -8.88 12.70
N ARG A 80 3.74 -8.61 11.67
CA ARG A 80 3.38 -7.84 10.47
C ARG A 80 3.16 -8.75 9.27
N PHE A 81 2.28 -8.32 8.37
CA PHE A 81 2.01 -8.99 7.09
C PHE A 81 2.66 -8.22 5.94
N THR A 82 3.13 -8.97 4.95
CA THR A 82 3.57 -8.41 3.67
C THR A 82 2.76 -9.04 2.54
N ALA A 83 2.21 -8.19 1.68
CA ALA A 83 1.31 -8.58 0.60
C ALA A 83 1.62 -7.84 -0.70
N GLY A 84 1.19 -8.43 -1.80
CA GLY A 84 1.21 -7.81 -3.12
C GLY A 84 -0.16 -7.20 -3.39
N VAL A 85 -0.17 -6.08 -4.09
CA VAL A 85 -1.38 -5.37 -4.51
C VAL A 85 -1.29 -5.13 -6.00
N GLU A 86 -2.37 -5.42 -6.70
CA GLU A 86 -2.59 -5.03 -8.09
C GLU A 86 -3.56 -3.85 -8.12
N PHE A 87 -3.25 -2.81 -8.91
CA PHE A 87 -4.14 -1.67 -9.06
C PHE A 87 -5.25 -1.96 -10.07
N SER A 88 -6.47 -1.51 -9.77
CA SER A 88 -7.65 -1.74 -10.61
C SER A 88 -7.73 -0.70 -11.73
N ASP A 89 -7.23 -1.06 -12.91
CA ASP A 89 -7.29 -0.30 -14.17
C ASP A 89 -7.08 1.23 -14.00
N PRO A 90 -5.88 1.66 -13.56
CA PRO A 90 -5.62 3.07 -13.31
C PRO A 90 -5.78 3.90 -14.59
N SER A 91 -6.54 5.00 -14.50
CA SER A 91 -6.65 5.95 -15.60
C SER A 91 -5.27 6.53 -15.98
N PRO A 92 -5.08 7.06 -17.20
CA PRO A 92 -3.81 7.66 -17.59
C PRO A 92 -3.31 8.72 -16.59
N GLU A 93 -4.20 9.52 -16.02
CA GLU A 93 -3.86 10.53 -15.01
C GLU A 93 -3.37 9.88 -13.70
N GLN A 94 -4.00 8.77 -13.27
CA GLN A 94 -3.54 8.00 -12.13
C GLN A 94 -2.19 7.34 -12.39
N GLN A 95 -1.95 6.84 -13.61
CA GLN A 95 -0.65 6.29 -14.00
C GLN A 95 0.47 7.32 -13.91
N PHE A 96 0.25 8.57 -14.38
CA PHE A 96 1.23 9.64 -14.21
C PHE A 96 1.51 9.94 -12.73
N LYS A 97 0.47 9.98 -11.88
CA LYS A 97 0.65 10.16 -10.43
C LYS A 97 1.42 9.00 -9.79
N LEU A 98 1.21 7.76 -10.24
CA LEU A 98 2.00 6.60 -9.80
C LEU A 98 3.47 6.72 -10.19
N VAL A 99 3.76 7.22 -11.40
CA VAL A 99 5.14 7.51 -11.84
C VAL A 99 5.79 8.59 -10.97
N GLU A 100 5.07 9.67 -10.65
CA GLU A 100 5.56 10.71 -9.73
C GLU A 100 5.86 10.15 -8.33
N LEU A 101 4.94 9.34 -7.80
CA LEU A 101 5.12 8.63 -6.53
C LEU A 101 6.33 7.70 -6.54
N TYR A 102 6.53 6.96 -7.64
CA TYR A 102 7.69 6.13 -7.83
C TYR A 102 8.99 6.95 -7.83
N GLY A 103 9.00 8.11 -8.49
CA GLY A 103 10.13 9.05 -8.45
C GLY A 103 10.44 9.56 -7.04
N ILE A 104 9.42 9.83 -6.21
CA ILE A 104 9.59 10.19 -4.80
C ILE A 104 10.18 9.02 -4.00
N PHE A 105 9.63 7.82 -4.18
CA PHE A 105 10.11 6.59 -3.53
C PHE A 105 11.59 6.32 -3.84
N ARG A 106 11.99 6.45 -5.11
CA ARG A 106 13.37 6.24 -5.58
C ARG A 106 14.34 7.27 -5.02
N ARG A 107 14.00 8.57 -5.04
CA ARG A 107 14.88 9.63 -4.51
C ARG A 107 15.18 9.44 -3.04
N LYS A 108 14.14 9.18 -2.23
CA LYS A 108 14.34 8.95 -0.80
C LYS A 108 15.14 7.68 -0.49
N SER A 109 15.14 6.70 -1.40
CA SER A 109 15.96 5.49 -1.28
C SER A 109 17.43 5.73 -1.69
N ALA A 110 17.69 6.74 -2.54
CA ALA A 110 19.02 7.10 -3.03
C ALA A 110 19.78 8.07 -2.09
N ASP A 111 19.09 8.77 -1.19
CA ASP A 111 19.68 9.66 -0.18
C ASP A 111 20.23 8.89 1.05
N ILE A 112 20.46 7.58 0.92
CA ILE A 112 21.07 6.74 1.95
C ILE A 112 22.51 6.45 1.53
N PRO A 113 23.54 7.01 2.22
CA PRO A 113 24.94 6.75 1.92
C PRO A 113 25.35 5.30 2.19
#